data_AF-K9WA79-F1
#
_entry.id   AF-K9WA79-F1
#
_cell.length_a   1.000
_cell.length_b   1.000
_cell.length_c   1.000
_cell.angle_alpha   90.00
_cell.angle_beta   90.00
_cell.angle_gamma   90.00
#
_symmetry.space_group_name_H-M   'P 1'
#
loop_
_entity.id
_entity.type
_entity.pdbx_description
1 polymer ?
#
loop_
_entity_poly.entity_id
_entity_poly.type
_entity_poly.pdbx_seq_one_letter_code
_entity_poly.pdbx_strand_id
1 'polypeptide(L)'
;MASALPLGAIASLKWYPVNSRLKRNSQIVPRRSKQQPTKSIKTAEQTELKFPAPEDEKLEVSAMETWLWDAACTIRGTTDAPKFKDFILPLVFYKRLSDVFDDEFARHVEEFGDEETAHEVIEADHKDAIATGRKDRMVRYYIPDEYRWQRIRNHGEEGLGEFITTATRKVTELNPELKGVLDIKDYNETQSGQRTLGDDRLAALVEVVSRHRLGLKNTSPDVFGDAYEYLLRKFAEGQGQSAGEFLTPPEVGWLIAEIIDPAPYTTIYDPTCGSARLLIKPRLVFERNYPDQKSKAPKLYGQELNHTTFAIAKMNAVIYDFRDSSLEIGDTFLNPKFVETGKGLMRHDYAVANPM
;
A
#
# COMPACT_ATOMS: atom_id res chain seq x y z
N MET A 1 6.73 -42.58 -42.59
CA MET A 1 6.05 -42.16 -43.84
C MET A 1 6.42 -40.71 -44.09
N ALA A 2 6.97 -40.45 -45.27
CA ALA A 2 7.55 -39.18 -45.69
C ALA A 2 6.55 -38.30 -46.47
N SER A 3 6.85 -37.01 -46.56
CA SER A 3 6.65 -36.04 -47.66
C SER A 3 6.23 -34.68 -47.09
N ALA A 4 7.03 -33.61 -47.20
CA ALA A 4 7.47 -32.85 -48.37
C ALA A 4 6.38 -31.88 -48.92
N LEU A 5 6.77 -30.60 -48.99
CA LEU A 5 6.04 -29.37 -49.38
C LEU A 5 5.40 -29.42 -50.79
N PRO A 6 4.56 -28.41 -51.17
CA PRO A 6 5.10 -27.28 -51.95
C PRO A 6 4.43 -25.88 -51.75
N LEU A 7 5.07 -24.90 -52.41
CA LEU A 7 4.85 -23.46 -52.55
C LEU A 7 3.60 -22.99 -53.33
N GLY A 8 3.25 -21.70 -53.15
CA GLY A 8 2.55 -20.80 -54.12
C GLY A 8 1.35 -20.06 -53.50
N ALA A 9 1.01 -18.77 -53.74
CA ALA A 9 1.48 -17.73 -54.65
C ALA A 9 0.91 -16.33 -54.25
N ILE A 10 1.80 -15.33 -54.25
CA ILE A 10 1.72 -13.98 -54.88
C ILE A 10 0.36 -13.43 -55.40
N ALA A 11 -0.04 -12.25 -54.92
CA ALA A 11 -0.62 -11.09 -55.67
C ALA A 11 -0.65 -9.86 -54.70
N SER A 12 0.05 -8.72 -54.83
CA SER A 12 0.22 -7.70 -55.89
C SER A 12 -1.08 -7.01 -56.33
N LEU A 13 -1.34 -5.78 -55.85
CA LEU A 13 -1.96 -4.64 -56.58
C LEU A 13 -1.85 -3.36 -55.71
N LYS A 14 -0.86 -2.48 -55.97
CA LYS A 14 -0.84 -1.32 -56.89
C LYS A 14 -1.46 -0.04 -56.33
N TRP A 15 -0.55 0.86 -55.95
CA TRP A 15 -0.70 2.32 -56.05
C TRP A 15 -0.82 2.75 -57.52
N TYR A 16 -1.66 3.75 -57.83
CA TYR A 16 -1.40 4.74 -58.89
C TYR A 16 -2.03 6.11 -58.54
N PRO A 17 -1.34 7.24 -58.86
CA PRO A 17 -1.75 8.60 -58.58
C PRO A 17 -2.45 9.27 -59.78
N VAL A 18 -3.12 10.40 -59.57
CA VAL A 18 -3.43 11.35 -60.65
C VAL A 18 -3.14 12.77 -60.19
N ASN A 19 -2.10 13.35 -60.80
CA ASN A 19 -1.87 14.78 -60.91
C ASN A 19 -2.84 15.37 -61.94
N SER A 20 -3.40 16.56 -61.69
CA SER A 20 -3.56 17.53 -62.77
C SER A 20 -3.46 18.97 -62.25
N ARG A 21 -2.56 19.71 -62.90
CA ARG A 21 -2.28 21.14 -62.71
C ARG A 21 -3.39 21.98 -63.31
N LEU A 22 -3.77 23.06 -62.63
CA LEU A 22 -4.26 24.28 -63.29
C LEU A 22 -3.53 25.50 -62.72
N LYS A 23 -2.96 26.30 -63.62
CA LYS A 23 -2.15 27.49 -63.35
C LYS A 23 -3.05 28.71 -63.05
N ARG A 24 -2.59 29.50 -62.07
CA ARG A 24 -2.60 30.97 -61.91
C ARG A 24 -3.79 31.77 -62.49
N ASN A 25 -4.43 32.55 -61.62
CA ASN A 25 -4.36 34.01 -61.75
C ASN A 25 -4.70 34.76 -60.45
N SER A 26 -4.00 35.89 -60.32
CA SER A 26 -3.97 36.88 -59.25
C SER A 26 -5.29 37.55 -58.91
N GLN A 27 -5.53 37.80 -57.62
CA GLN A 27 -5.95 39.11 -57.08
C GLN A 27 -5.91 39.07 -55.54
N ILE A 28 -5.00 39.86 -54.96
CA ILE A 28 -4.92 40.11 -53.53
C ILE A 28 -6.01 41.13 -53.19
N VAL A 29 -7.01 40.71 -52.41
CA VAL A 29 -8.02 41.58 -51.80
C VAL A 29 -7.85 41.45 -50.28
N PRO A 30 -7.65 42.55 -49.52
CA PRO A 30 -7.45 42.44 -48.08
C PRO A 30 -8.79 42.11 -47.42
N ARG A 31 -8.96 40.85 -46.99
CA ARG A 31 -10.07 40.46 -46.11
C ARG A 31 -9.77 40.96 -44.70
N ARG A 32 -10.55 41.95 -44.25
CA ARG A 32 -10.68 42.33 -42.83
C ARG A 32 -10.86 41.07 -41.99
N SER A 33 -9.92 40.80 -41.08
CA SER A 33 -10.05 39.77 -40.06
C SER A 33 -11.21 40.15 -39.13
N LYS A 34 -12.35 39.49 -39.28
CA LYS A 34 -13.32 39.40 -38.19
C LYS A 34 -12.64 38.54 -37.12
N GLN A 35 -12.20 39.17 -36.03
CA GLN A 35 -11.84 38.47 -34.81
C GLN A 35 -13.02 37.58 -34.42
N GLN A 36 -12.86 36.27 -34.56
CA GLN A 36 -13.70 35.33 -33.84
C GLN A 36 -13.42 35.55 -32.35
N PRO A 37 -14.44 35.66 -31.49
CA PRO A 37 -14.21 35.69 -30.06
C PRO A 37 -13.52 34.39 -29.68
N THR A 38 -12.26 34.50 -29.26
CA THR A 38 -11.54 33.42 -28.59
C THR A 38 -12.36 33.04 -27.36
N LYS A 39 -13.13 31.96 -27.45
CA LYS A 39 -13.64 31.30 -26.25
C LYS A 39 -12.41 30.88 -25.46
N SER A 40 -12.12 31.59 -24.39
CA SER A 40 -11.20 31.09 -23.37
C SER A 40 -11.72 29.72 -22.97
N ILE A 41 -10.97 28.68 -23.28
CA ILE A 41 -11.15 27.40 -22.61
C ILE A 41 -10.86 27.74 -21.15
N LYS A 42 -11.91 27.87 -20.34
CA LYS A 42 -11.76 27.89 -18.90
C LYS A 42 -11.17 26.53 -18.58
N THR A 43 -9.88 26.48 -18.28
CA THR A 43 -9.30 25.38 -17.51
C THR A 43 -10.24 25.21 -16.33
N ALA A 44 -10.89 24.05 -16.23
CA ALA A 44 -11.69 23.76 -15.06
C ALA A 44 -10.73 23.89 -13.87
N GLU A 45 -10.95 24.88 -13.01
CA GLU A 45 -10.41 24.84 -11.66
C GLU A 45 -10.95 23.53 -11.09
N GLN A 46 -10.10 22.51 -11.04
CA GLN A 46 -10.35 21.35 -10.22
C GLN A 46 -10.41 21.90 -8.81
N THR A 47 -11.63 22.09 -8.30
CA THR A 47 -11.84 22.44 -6.90
C THR A 47 -11.23 21.30 -6.10
N GLU A 48 -10.01 21.49 -5.60
CA GLU A 48 -9.34 20.47 -4.79
C GLU A 48 -10.24 20.15 -3.58
N LEU A 49 -10.53 18.86 -3.40
CA LEU A 49 -11.30 18.41 -2.26
C LEU A 49 -10.49 18.71 -1.00
N LYS A 50 -11.10 19.47 -0.07
CA LYS A 50 -10.43 19.83 1.18
C LYS A 50 -10.06 18.57 1.97
N PHE A 51 -8.81 18.50 2.41
CA PHE A 51 -8.34 17.47 3.34
C PHE A 51 -8.70 17.86 4.78
N PRO A 52 -8.93 16.88 5.67
CA PRO A 52 -8.85 17.15 7.10
C PRO A 52 -7.51 17.81 7.41
N ALA A 53 -7.55 18.92 8.16
CA ALA A 53 -6.35 19.69 8.49
C ALA A 53 -5.37 18.81 9.30
N PRO A 54 -4.04 19.04 9.19
CA PRO A 54 -3.04 18.19 9.84
C PRO A 54 -3.14 18.08 11.37
N GLU A 55 -3.80 19.03 12.04
CA GLU A 55 -3.56 19.32 13.47
C GLU A 55 -4.70 18.93 14.44
N ASP A 56 -5.93 18.67 13.98
CA ASP A 56 -7.08 18.68 14.90
C ASP A 56 -7.62 17.30 15.32
N GLU A 57 -7.37 16.25 14.54
CA GLU A 57 -7.97 14.93 14.82
C GLU A 57 -6.94 13.90 15.28
N LYS A 58 -7.08 13.47 16.54
CA LYS A 58 -6.50 12.23 17.06
C LYS A 58 -7.59 11.17 17.06
N LEU A 59 -7.39 10.12 16.25
CA LEU A 59 -8.33 9.01 16.22
C LEU A 59 -8.12 8.11 17.42
N GLU A 60 -9.22 7.82 18.11
CA GLU A 60 -9.31 6.75 19.10
C GLU A 60 -9.67 5.42 18.40
N VAL A 61 -9.32 4.28 19.02
CA VAL A 61 -9.56 2.94 18.44
C VAL A 61 -11.02 2.77 18.00
N SER A 62 -11.99 3.07 18.87
CA SER A 62 -13.42 2.88 18.56
C SER A 62 -13.92 3.74 17.40
N ALA A 63 -13.37 4.96 17.26
CA ALA A 63 -13.72 5.84 16.15
C ALA A 63 -13.16 5.28 14.83
N MET A 64 -11.92 4.78 14.86
CA MET A 64 -11.28 4.17 13.70
C MET A 64 -11.96 2.84 13.30
N GLU A 65 -12.34 2.01 14.27
CA GLU A 65 -13.13 0.80 14.03
C GLU A 65 -14.47 1.10 13.32
N THR A 66 -15.19 2.11 13.81
CA THR A 66 -16.48 2.54 13.23
C THR A 66 -16.27 3.05 11.81
N TRP A 67 -15.27 3.91 11.59
CA TRP A 67 -14.96 4.47 10.28
C TRP A 67 -14.54 3.38 9.27
N LEU A 68 -13.68 2.45 9.67
CA LEU A 68 -13.29 1.32 8.83
C LEU A 68 -14.48 0.42 8.48
N TRP A 69 -15.41 0.24 9.43
CA TRP A 69 -16.64 -0.47 9.19
C TRP A 69 -17.58 0.26 8.23
N ASP A 70 -17.68 1.59 8.32
CA ASP A 70 -18.42 2.42 7.37
C ASP A 70 -17.85 2.32 5.95
N ALA A 71 -16.52 2.30 5.82
CA ALA A 71 -15.83 2.05 4.55
C ALA A 71 -16.23 0.69 3.97
N ALA A 72 -16.28 -0.35 4.82
CA ALA A 72 -16.73 -1.67 4.43
C ALA A 72 -18.21 -1.71 4.01
N CYS A 73 -19.07 -0.98 4.71
CA CYS A 73 -20.49 -0.89 4.39
C CYS A 73 -20.76 -0.16 3.08
N THR A 74 -19.92 0.82 2.72
CA THR A 74 -20.06 1.63 1.49
C THR A 74 -19.93 0.80 0.22
N ILE A 75 -19.06 -0.21 0.23
CA ILE A 75 -18.85 -1.09 -0.93
C ILE A 75 -19.65 -2.40 -0.85
N ARG A 76 -20.36 -2.63 0.26
CA ARG A 76 -21.16 -3.84 0.50
C ARG A 76 -22.37 -3.87 -0.46
N GLY A 77 -22.32 -4.75 -1.45
CA GLY A 77 -23.33 -4.94 -2.50
C GLY A 77 -23.48 -6.42 -2.93
N THR A 78 -23.80 -6.71 -4.20
CA THR A 78 -23.98 -8.08 -4.75
C THR A 78 -22.70 -8.94 -4.81
N THR A 79 -21.55 -8.39 -4.42
CA THR A 79 -20.29 -9.11 -4.31
C THR A 79 -20.19 -9.72 -2.90
N ASP A 80 -19.74 -10.97 -2.82
CA ASP A 80 -19.56 -11.69 -1.55
C ASP A 80 -18.79 -10.83 -0.53
N ALA A 81 -19.44 -10.50 0.59
CA ALA A 81 -18.92 -9.68 1.68
C ALA A 81 -17.48 -10.03 2.15
N PRO A 82 -17.03 -11.30 2.12
CA PRO A 82 -15.65 -11.70 2.43
C PRO A 82 -14.55 -11.06 1.57
N LYS A 83 -14.82 -10.72 0.29
CA LYS A 83 -13.80 -10.24 -0.64
C LYS A 83 -13.48 -8.75 -0.49
N PHE A 84 -14.30 -8.00 0.24
CA PHE A 84 -14.09 -6.56 0.42
C PHE A 84 -12.86 -6.23 1.25
N LYS A 85 -12.47 -7.12 2.18
CA LYS A 85 -11.25 -6.97 2.96
C LYS A 85 -10.03 -6.82 2.05
N ASP A 86 -10.01 -7.52 0.91
CA ASP A 86 -8.89 -7.50 -0.04
C ASP A 86 -8.76 -6.15 -0.77
N PHE A 87 -9.82 -5.33 -0.78
CA PHE A 87 -9.80 -3.97 -1.35
C PHE A 87 -9.53 -2.91 -0.29
N ILE A 88 -10.20 -2.99 0.86
CA ILE A 88 -10.16 -1.96 1.91
C ILE A 88 -8.80 -1.94 2.59
N LEU A 89 -8.30 -3.13 2.96
CA LEU A 89 -7.11 -3.23 3.79
C LEU A 89 -5.86 -2.66 3.09
N PRO A 90 -5.53 -3.04 1.82
CA PRO A 90 -4.37 -2.46 1.15
C PRO A 90 -4.56 -0.96 0.84
N LEU A 91 -5.80 -0.51 0.60
CA LEU A 91 -6.08 0.90 0.30
C LEU A 91 -5.91 1.81 1.52
N VAL A 92 -6.42 1.38 2.68
CA VAL A 92 -6.23 2.09 3.96
C VAL A 92 -4.74 2.09 4.35
N PHE A 93 -4.04 0.97 4.12
CA PHE A 93 -2.61 0.89 4.33
C PHE A 93 -1.83 1.83 3.38
N TYR A 94 -2.20 1.90 2.10
CA TYR A 94 -1.65 2.87 1.16
C TYR A 94 -1.86 4.31 1.64
N LYS A 95 -3.06 4.63 2.12
CA LYS A 95 -3.35 5.95 2.69
C LYS A 95 -2.45 6.26 3.89
N ARG A 96 -2.27 5.31 4.82
CA ARG A 96 -1.34 5.46 5.95
C ARG A 96 0.07 5.76 5.47
N LEU A 97 0.58 5.05 4.46
CA LEU A 97 1.91 5.33 3.91
C LEU A 97 2.01 6.72 3.31
N SER A 98 0.99 7.17 2.56
CA SER A 98 0.97 8.51 1.98
C SER A 98 0.92 9.62 3.03
N ASP A 99 0.05 9.51 4.04
CA ASP A 99 -0.04 10.55 5.07
C ASP A 99 1.23 10.63 5.92
N VAL A 100 1.88 9.48 6.19
CA VAL A 100 3.18 9.43 6.89
C VAL A 100 4.28 10.04 6.02
N PHE A 101 4.30 9.75 4.71
CA PHE A 101 5.23 10.38 3.79
C PHE A 101 5.03 11.90 3.76
N ASP A 102 3.80 12.39 3.73
CA ASP A 102 3.51 13.83 3.78
C ASP A 102 3.97 14.47 5.10
N ASP A 103 3.84 13.79 6.24
CA ASP A 103 4.40 14.23 7.53
C ASP A 103 5.93 14.34 7.52
N GLU A 104 6.60 13.36 6.90
CA GLU A 104 8.06 13.32 6.81
C GLU A 104 8.59 14.35 5.82
N PHE A 105 7.92 14.47 4.67
CA PHE A 105 8.22 15.46 3.65
C PHE A 105 8.09 16.87 4.21
N ALA A 106 6.96 17.20 4.85
CA ALA A 106 6.75 18.54 5.44
C ALA A 106 7.83 18.91 6.46
N ARG A 107 8.30 17.96 7.28
CA ARG A 107 9.41 18.19 8.21
C ARG A 107 10.72 18.53 7.49
N HIS A 108 11.00 17.86 6.37
CA HIS A 108 12.18 18.16 5.57
C HIS A 108 12.05 19.47 4.80
N VAL A 109 10.84 19.88 4.40
CA VAL A 109 10.60 21.23 3.86
C VAL A 109 10.94 22.30 4.90
N GLU A 110 10.54 22.10 6.15
CA GLU A 110 10.91 23.01 7.26
C GLU A 110 12.44 23.03 7.51
N GLU A 111 13.10 21.87 7.39
CA GLU A 111 14.55 21.73 7.60
C GLU A 111 15.38 22.36 6.47
N PHE A 112 14.99 22.16 5.22
CA PHE A 112 15.72 22.65 4.03
C PHE A 112 15.28 24.04 3.58
N GLY A 113 14.09 24.49 3.98
CA GLY A 113 13.56 25.83 3.75
C GLY A 113 12.60 25.96 2.56
N ASP A 114 12.55 24.98 1.65
CA ASP A 114 11.65 24.97 0.51
C ASP A 114 11.34 23.54 0.00
N GLU A 115 10.25 23.40 -0.75
CA GLU A 115 9.77 22.11 -1.26
C GLU A 115 10.66 21.52 -2.36
N GLU A 116 11.24 22.35 -3.22
CA GLU A 116 12.05 21.91 -4.36
C GLU A 116 13.33 21.23 -3.86
N THR A 117 14.03 21.87 -2.92
CA THR A 117 15.23 21.33 -2.27
C THR A 117 14.89 20.05 -1.50
N ALA A 118 13.78 20.02 -0.73
CA ALA A 118 13.38 18.82 -0.01
C ALA A 118 13.10 17.64 -0.95
N HIS A 119 12.45 17.90 -2.08
CA HIS A 119 12.23 16.91 -3.14
C HIS A 119 13.53 16.32 -3.68
N GLU A 120 14.44 17.19 -4.13
CA GLU A 120 15.72 16.76 -4.73
C GLU A 120 16.55 15.92 -3.75
N VAL A 121 16.62 16.35 -2.48
CA VAL A 121 17.40 15.67 -1.44
C VAL A 121 16.79 14.31 -1.09
N ILE A 122 15.47 14.24 -0.86
CA ILE A 122 14.79 12.98 -0.53
C ILE A 122 14.91 11.98 -1.69
N GLU A 123 14.71 12.44 -2.93
CA GLU A 123 14.81 11.57 -4.10
C GLU A 123 16.25 11.06 -4.31
N ALA A 124 17.25 11.92 -4.11
CA ALA A 124 18.66 11.54 -4.18
C ALA A 124 19.04 10.52 -3.10
N ASP A 125 18.65 10.76 -1.83
CA ASP A 125 18.84 9.83 -0.72
C ASP A 125 18.19 8.47 -1.00
N HIS A 126 16.95 8.48 -1.48
CA HIS A 126 16.21 7.26 -1.79
C HIS A 126 16.89 6.44 -2.91
N LYS A 127 17.31 7.10 -3.99
CA LYS A 127 18.05 6.45 -5.10
C LYS A 127 19.37 5.85 -4.63
N ASP A 128 20.14 6.58 -3.83
CA ASP A 128 21.38 6.07 -3.22
C ASP A 128 21.11 4.87 -2.30
N ALA A 129 20.09 4.95 -1.46
CA ALA A 129 19.74 3.88 -0.53
C ALA A 129 19.36 2.58 -1.26
N ILE A 130 18.60 2.67 -2.36
CA ILE A 130 18.26 1.52 -3.21
C ILE A 130 19.52 0.97 -3.89
N ALA A 131 20.39 1.83 -4.45
CA ALA A 131 21.61 1.41 -5.14
C ALA A 131 22.63 0.74 -4.21
N THR A 132 22.72 1.19 -2.95
CA THR A 132 23.66 0.69 -1.95
C THR A 132 23.09 -0.41 -1.05
N GLY A 133 21.77 -0.64 -1.10
CA GLY A 133 21.08 -1.56 -0.19
C GLY A 133 20.95 -1.03 1.25
N ARG A 134 21.11 0.28 1.46
CA ARG A 134 20.96 0.92 2.76
C ARG A 134 19.48 0.93 3.18
N LYS A 135 19.22 0.51 4.42
CA LYS A 135 17.87 0.51 5.02
C LYS A 135 17.52 1.84 5.69
N ASP A 136 18.50 2.54 6.21
CA ASP A 136 18.30 3.87 6.78
C ASP A 136 18.07 4.88 5.66
N ARG A 137 17.02 5.68 5.74
CA ARG A 137 16.55 6.59 4.69
C ARG A 137 15.95 7.82 5.34
N MET A 138 15.97 8.96 4.66
CA MET A 138 15.38 10.20 5.20
C MET A 138 13.86 10.08 5.40
N VAL A 139 13.20 9.38 4.48
CA VAL A 139 11.78 9.00 4.58
C VAL A 139 11.66 7.48 4.69
N ARG A 140 10.67 6.99 5.44
CA ARG A 140 10.49 5.54 5.67
C ARG A 140 10.15 4.81 4.38
N TYR A 141 9.22 5.38 3.61
CA TYR A 141 8.75 4.87 2.32
C TYR A 141 8.59 6.04 1.37
N TYR A 142 9.21 5.94 0.20
CA TYR A 142 9.17 7.01 -0.78
C TYR A 142 7.92 6.89 -1.65
N ILE A 143 7.16 7.98 -1.79
CA ILE A 143 5.97 8.03 -2.63
C ILE A 143 6.08 9.24 -3.58
N PRO A 144 6.17 9.03 -4.90
CA PRO A 144 6.20 10.12 -5.87
C PRO A 144 4.93 10.98 -5.82
N ASP A 145 5.05 12.26 -6.19
CA ASP A 145 3.94 13.22 -6.15
C ASP A 145 2.72 12.83 -6.97
N GLU A 146 2.94 12.15 -8.09
CA GLU A 146 1.90 11.62 -8.96
C GLU A 146 1.11 10.47 -8.32
N TYR A 147 1.62 9.87 -7.24
CA TYR A 147 1.01 8.73 -6.55
C TYR A 147 0.64 9.02 -5.09
N ARG A 148 0.87 10.23 -4.56
CA ARG A 148 0.36 10.61 -3.23
C ARG A 148 -1.18 10.46 -3.16
N TRP A 149 -1.72 10.24 -1.96
CA TRP A 149 -3.15 10.00 -1.73
C TRP A 149 -4.05 11.08 -2.34
N GLN A 150 -3.60 12.34 -2.35
CA GLN A 150 -4.31 13.44 -2.98
C GLN A 150 -4.56 13.22 -4.48
N ARG A 151 -3.63 12.57 -5.20
CA ARG A 151 -3.82 12.21 -6.61
C ARG A 151 -4.86 11.13 -6.79
N ILE A 152 -4.88 10.11 -5.92
CA ILE A 152 -5.90 9.06 -5.95
C ILE A 152 -7.29 9.67 -5.72
N ARG A 153 -7.43 10.51 -4.68
CA ARG A 153 -8.70 11.15 -4.35
C ARG A 153 -9.22 12.05 -5.47
N ASN A 154 -8.33 12.84 -6.08
CA ASN A 154 -8.70 13.83 -7.10
C ASN A 154 -8.72 13.29 -8.54
N HIS A 155 -8.44 11.99 -8.77
CA HIS A 155 -8.40 11.39 -10.10
C HIS A 155 -9.75 11.44 -10.83
N GLY A 156 -10.85 11.30 -10.08
CA GLY A 156 -12.19 11.08 -10.64
C GLY A 156 -12.47 9.59 -10.89
N GLU A 157 -13.73 9.26 -11.16
CA GLU A 157 -14.22 7.88 -11.24
C GLU A 157 -13.67 7.11 -12.45
N GLU A 158 -13.73 7.68 -13.65
CA GLU A 158 -13.35 6.98 -14.88
C GLU A 158 -11.87 6.54 -14.85
N GLY A 159 -11.63 5.22 -14.86
CA GLY A 159 -10.27 4.66 -14.86
C GLY A 159 -9.59 4.62 -13.48
N LEU A 160 -10.32 4.92 -12.40
CA LEU A 160 -9.77 4.96 -11.04
C LEU A 160 -9.11 3.65 -10.61
N GLY A 161 -9.71 2.50 -10.94
CA GLY A 161 -9.13 1.20 -10.60
C GLY A 161 -7.79 0.94 -11.27
N GLU A 162 -7.62 1.34 -12.53
CA GLU A 162 -6.34 1.23 -13.24
C GLU A 162 -5.28 2.16 -12.64
N PHE A 163 -5.68 3.38 -12.29
CA PHE A 163 -4.80 4.35 -11.65
C PHE A 163 -4.30 3.84 -10.28
N ILE A 164 -5.20 3.36 -9.42
CA ILE A 164 -4.82 2.82 -8.10
C ILE A 164 -3.91 1.60 -8.26
N THR A 165 -4.23 0.66 -9.16
CA THR A 165 -3.34 -0.49 -9.45
C THR A 165 -1.96 -0.04 -9.91
N THR A 166 -1.88 1.00 -10.75
CA THR A 166 -0.60 1.54 -11.22
C THR A 166 0.17 2.18 -10.09
N ALA A 167 -0.48 2.99 -9.27
CA ALA A 167 0.11 3.66 -8.11
C ALA A 167 0.67 2.64 -7.09
N THR A 168 -0.11 1.63 -6.71
CA THR A 168 0.34 0.60 -5.76
C THR A 168 1.55 -0.18 -6.29
N ARG A 169 1.56 -0.54 -7.58
CA ARG A 169 2.71 -1.21 -8.21
C ARG A 169 3.94 -0.30 -8.25
N LYS A 170 3.79 0.96 -8.65
CA LYS A 170 4.91 1.91 -8.75
C LYS A 170 5.53 2.24 -7.39
N VAL A 171 4.70 2.47 -6.38
CA VAL A 171 5.17 2.64 -5.00
C VAL A 171 5.86 1.37 -4.48
N THR A 172 5.36 0.19 -4.84
CA THR A 172 6.01 -1.09 -4.47
C THR A 172 7.36 -1.28 -5.16
N GLU A 173 7.49 -0.90 -6.43
CA GLU A 173 8.77 -0.94 -7.16
C GLU A 173 9.84 -0.06 -6.50
N LEU A 174 9.45 1.12 -6.01
CA LEU A 174 10.33 2.06 -5.31
C LEU A 174 10.64 1.63 -3.87
N ASN A 175 9.79 0.80 -3.27
CA ASN A 175 9.96 0.32 -1.90
C ASN A 175 9.93 -1.21 -1.86
N PRO A 176 11.04 -1.90 -2.16
CA PRO A 176 11.08 -3.36 -2.29
C PRO A 176 10.54 -4.13 -1.08
N GLU A 177 10.64 -3.54 0.11
CA GLU A 177 10.08 -4.10 1.34
C GLU A 177 8.54 -4.27 1.30
N LEU A 178 7.83 -3.44 0.53
CA LEU A 178 6.37 -3.48 0.36
C LEU A 178 5.88 -4.53 -0.65
N LYS A 179 6.80 -5.29 -1.28
CA LYS A 179 6.45 -6.33 -2.26
C LYS A 179 5.60 -7.44 -1.62
N GLY A 180 4.52 -7.82 -2.30
CA GLY A 180 3.54 -8.78 -1.80
C GLY A 180 2.65 -8.23 -0.69
N VAL A 181 2.63 -6.89 -0.51
CA VAL A 181 1.86 -6.20 0.52
C VAL A 181 0.88 -5.22 -0.13
N LEU A 182 1.39 -4.21 -0.84
CA LEU A 182 0.55 -3.22 -1.53
C LEU A 182 0.02 -3.71 -2.87
N ASP A 183 0.80 -4.52 -3.58
CA ASP A 183 0.52 -5.02 -4.93
C ASP A 183 -0.29 -6.33 -4.93
N ILE A 184 -0.82 -6.74 -3.77
CA ILE A 184 -1.61 -7.97 -3.63
C ILE A 184 -2.96 -7.90 -4.37
N LYS A 185 -3.51 -6.69 -4.53
CA LYS A 185 -4.81 -6.49 -5.16
C LYS A 185 -4.70 -5.67 -6.44
N ASP A 186 -5.26 -6.21 -7.51
CA ASP A 186 -5.56 -5.45 -8.72
C ASP A 186 -6.96 -4.83 -8.60
N TYR A 187 -7.02 -3.49 -8.51
CA TYR A 187 -8.27 -2.73 -8.45
C TYR A 187 -8.96 -2.62 -9.81
N ASN A 188 -8.25 -2.91 -10.91
CA ASN A 188 -8.79 -2.99 -12.26
C ASN A 188 -9.22 -4.42 -12.67
N GLU A 189 -9.17 -5.37 -11.73
CA GLU A 189 -9.53 -6.76 -11.98
C GLU A 189 -10.95 -6.90 -12.55
N THR A 190 -11.08 -7.75 -13.58
CA THR A 190 -12.36 -8.14 -14.17
C THR A 190 -12.61 -9.63 -14.00
N GLN A 191 -13.83 -9.99 -13.61
CA GLN A 191 -14.33 -11.36 -13.62
C GLN A 191 -15.47 -11.48 -14.64
N SER A 192 -15.37 -12.42 -15.57
CA SER A 192 -16.37 -12.63 -16.64
C SER A 192 -16.68 -11.37 -17.46
N GLY A 193 -15.67 -10.54 -17.73
CA GLY A 193 -15.81 -9.30 -18.50
C GLY A 193 -16.47 -8.14 -17.74
N GLN A 194 -16.68 -8.28 -16.44
CA GLN A 194 -17.21 -7.23 -15.56
C GLN A 194 -16.17 -6.90 -14.48
N ARG A 195 -16.08 -5.62 -14.09
CA ARG A 195 -15.19 -5.20 -13.00
C ARG A 195 -15.60 -5.87 -11.70
N THR A 196 -14.63 -6.43 -10.96
CA THR A 196 -14.88 -7.05 -9.64
C THR A 196 -15.40 -6.00 -8.64
N LEU A 197 -14.87 -4.78 -8.73
CA LEU A 197 -15.37 -3.58 -8.05
C LEU A 197 -15.46 -2.46 -9.08
N GLY A 198 -16.66 -1.88 -9.24
CA GLY A 198 -16.89 -0.76 -10.15
C GLY A 198 -16.20 0.50 -9.67
N ASP A 199 -15.80 1.36 -10.60
CA ASP A 199 -15.08 2.60 -10.27
C ASP A 199 -15.93 3.60 -9.46
N ASP A 200 -17.26 3.56 -9.62
CA ASP A 200 -18.25 4.31 -8.82
C ASP A 200 -18.15 3.95 -7.32
N ARG A 201 -18.14 2.65 -7.01
CA ARG A 201 -18.01 2.14 -5.64
C ARG A 201 -16.60 2.34 -5.10
N LEU A 202 -15.58 2.23 -5.96
CA LEU A 202 -14.21 2.48 -5.58
C LEU A 202 -13.99 3.96 -5.24
N ALA A 203 -14.57 4.89 -5.99
CA ALA A 203 -14.52 6.32 -5.70
C ALA A 203 -15.25 6.63 -4.37
N ALA A 204 -16.41 6.03 -4.14
CA ALA A 204 -17.11 6.14 -2.85
C ALA A 204 -16.25 5.63 -1.68
N LEU A 205 -15.55 4.51 -1.87
CA LEU A 205 -14.60 4.00 -0.87
C LEU A 205 -13.46 4.98 -0.61
N VAL A 206 -12.84 5.51 -1.67
CA VAL A 206 -11.77 6.52 -1.57
C VAL A 206 -12.23 7.74 -0.79
N GLU A 207 -13.47 8.21 -1.02
CA GLU A 207 -14.02 9.34 -0.25
C GLU A 207 -14.24 9.01 1.22
N VAL A 208 -14.74 7.80 1.55
CA VAL A 208 -14.86 7.39 2.96
C VAL A 208 -13.50 7.29 3.61
N VAL A 209 -12.53 6.66 2.93
CA VAL A 209 -11.16 6.50 3.43
C VAL A 209 -10.45 7.87 3.54
N SER A 210 -10.87 8.87 2.78
CA SER A 210 -10.33 10.24 2.85
C SER A 210 -10.88 11.10 3.99
N ARG A 211 -11.87 10.64 4.74
CA ARG A 211 -12.51 11.43 5.82
C ARG A 211 -11.57 11.78 6.97
N HIS A 212 -10.60 10.92 7.24
CA HIS A 212 -9.65 11.08 8.34
C HIS A 212 -8.22 10.99 7.85
N ARG A 213 -7.32 11.76 8.46
CA ARG A 213 -5.89 11.66 8.23
C ARG A 213 -5.30 10.54 9.08
N LEU A 214 -4.40 9.75 8.49
CA LEU A 214 -3.70 8.63 9.11
C LEU A 214 -2.21 8.94 9.22
N GLY A 215 -1.82 10.18 9.49
CA GLY A 215 -0.42 10.56 9.70
C GLY A 215 0.11 10.15 11.08
N LEU A 216 1.40 10.34 11.32
CA LEU A 216 2.08 10.06 12.59
C LEU A 216 1.48 10.86 13.75
N LYS A 217 1.00 12.08 13.48
CA LYS A 217 0.37 12.95 14.49
C LYS A 217 -1.09 12.57 14.80
N ASN A 218 -1.78 11.95 13.84
CA ASN A 218 -3.23 11.70 13.89
C ASN A 218 -3.58 10.31 14.40
N THR A 219 -2.76 9.31 14.07
CA THR A 219 -3.03 7.90 14.38
C THR A 219 -1.74 7.22 14.83
N SER A 220 -1.72 6.72 16.07
CA SER A 220 -0.60 5.91 16.55
C SER A 220 -0.58 4.54 15.82
N PRO A 221 0.59 3.89 15.71
CA PRO A 221 0.67 2.53 15.19
C PRO A 221 -0.26 1.55 15.91
N ASP A 222 -0.43 1.68 17.24
CA ASP A 222 -1.32 0.85 18.03
C ASP A 222 -2.79 1.05 17.67
N VAL A 223 -3.25 2.31 17.59
CA VAL A 223 -4.64 2.59 17.20
C VAL A 223 -4.94 2.04 15.81
N PHE A 224 -4.01 2.25 14.87
CA PHE A 224 -4.18 1.74 13.51
C PHE A 224 -4.20 0.21 13.49
N GLY A 225 -3.23 -0.44 14.15
CA GLY A 225 -3.12 -1.88 14.21
C GLY A 225 -4.32 -2.56 14.85
N ASP A 226 -4.82 -2.01 15.96
CA ASP A 226 -5.99 -2.55 16.67
C ASP A 226 -7.28 -2.40 15.85
N ALA A 227 -7.51 -1.24 15.23
CA ALA A 227 -8.68 -1.03 14.37
C ALA A 227 -8.65 -1.91 13.12
N TYR A 228 -7.45 -2.13 12.56
CA TYR A 228 -7.24 -3.03 11.43
C TYR A 228 -7.49 -4.50 11.82
N GLU A 229 -7.04 -4.92 13.00
CA GLU A 229 -7.31 -6.24 13.57
C GLU A 229 -8.80 -6.46 13.86
N TYR A 230 -9.48 -5.45 14.42
CA TYR A 230 -10.93 -5.46 14.60
C TYR A 230 -11.65 -5.70 13.27
N LEU A 231 -11.24 -5.00 12.21
CA LEU A 231 -11.86 -5.16 10.89
C LEU A 231 -11.68 -6.58 10.36
N LEU A 232 -10.50 -7.19 10.54
CA LEU A 232 -10.24 -8.59 10.21
C LEU A 232 -11.16 -9.54 11.00
N ARG A 233 -11.31 -9.33 12.31
CA ARG A 233 -12.23 -10.10 13.15
C ARG A 233 -13.67 -10.00 12.65
N LYS A 234 -14.14 -8.80 12.33
CA LYS A 234 -15.50 -8.59 11.81
C LYS A 234 -15.74 -9.30 10.48
N PHE A 235 -14.74 -9.35 9.60
CA PHE A 235 -14.82 -10.12 8.36
C PHE A 235 -14.82 -11.64 8.58
N ALA A 236 -14.11 -12.14 9.60
CA ALA A 236 -14.12 -13.56 9.98
C ALA A 236 -15.46 -13.97 10.64
N GLU A 237 -15.96 -13.17 11.59
CA GLU A 237 -17.28 -13.37 12.23
C GLU A 237 -18.40 -13.42 11.17
N GLY A 238 -18.34 -12.52 10.17
CA GLY A 238 -19.30 -12.49 9.07
C GLY A 238 -19.28 -13.73 8.15
N GLN A 239 -18.24 -14.57 8.23
CA GLN A 239 -18.11 -15.84 7.49
C GLN A 239 -18.52 -17.06 8.32
N GLY A 240 -19.00 -16.86 9.56
CA GLY A 240 -19.32 -17.95 10.48
C GLY A 240 -18.09 -18.66 11.04
N GLN A 241 -16.90 -18.06 10.91
CA GLN A 241 -15.67 -18.53 11.51
C GLN A 241 -15.48 -17.90 12.89
N SER A 242 -14.89 -18.64 13.84
CA SER A 242 -14.56 -18.08 15.15
C SER A 242 -13.37 -17.14 15.01
N ALA A 243 -13.52 -15.86 15.36
CA ALA A 243 -12.42 -14.89 15.32
C ALA A 243 -11.21 -15.29 16.18
N GLY A 244 -11.43 -16.08 17.24
CA GLY A 244 -10.39 -16.58 18.13
C GLY A 244 -9.53 -17.71 17.53
N GLU A 245 -9.98 -18.35 16.45
CA GLU A 245 -9.18 -19.34 15.72
C GLU A 245 -8.06 -18.67 14.91
N PHE A 246 -8.17 -17.37 14.58
CA PHE A 246 -7.24 -16.69 13.67
C PHE A 246 -6.44 -15.55 14.31
N LEU A 247 -6.88 -15.04 15.47
CA LEU A 247 -6.31 -13.84 16.09
C LEU A 247 -6.17 -14.02 17.61
N THR A 248 -5.01 -13.63 18.12
CA THR A 248 -4.71 -13.67 19.56
C THR A 248 -5.36 -12.47 20.24
N PRO A 249 -6.25 -12.64 21.24
CA PRO A 249 -6.87 -11.53 21.94
C PRO A 249 -5.83 -10.51 22.45
N PRO A 250 -6.10 -9.19 22.34
CA PRO A 250 -5.13 -8.16 22.67
C PRO A 250 -4.51 -8.32 24.06
N GLU A 251 -5.35 -8.60 25.06
CA GLU A 251 -5.00 -8.75 26.48
C GLU A 251 -4.06 -9.93 26.70
N VAL A 252 -4.32 -11.04 26.02
CA VAL A 252 -3.47 -12.25 26.08
C VAL A 252 -2.09 -11.95 25.48
N GLY A 253 -2.06 -11.28 24.33
CA GLY A 253 -0.79 -10.92 23.69
C GLY A 253 0.04 -9.94 24.52
N TRP A 254 -0.60 -8.97 25.19
CA TRP A 254 0.09 -8.06 26.10
C TRP A 254 0.59 -8.79 27.35
N LEU A 255 -0.23 -9.64 27.96
CA LEU A 255 0.19 -10.47 29.09
C LEU A 255 1.42 -11.30 28.75
N ILE A 256 1.43 -11.99 27.59
CA ILE A 256 2.58 -12.76 27.14
C ILE A 256 3.79 -11.84 27.01
N ALA A 257 3.67 -10.72 26.30
CA ALA A 257 4.77 -9.77 26.10
C ALA A 257 5.39 -9.24 27.40
N GLU A 258 4.57 -8.95 28.42
CA GLU A 258 5.04 -8.53 29.75
C GLU A 258 5.74 -9.67 30.51
N ILE A 259 5.29 -10.92 30.33
CA ILE A 259 5.93 -12.09 30.98
C ILE A 259 7.32 -12.34 30.42
N ILE A 260 7.50 -12.21 29.09
CA ILE A 260 8.80 -12.45 28.47
C ILE A 260 9.78 -11.30 28.66
N ASP A 261 9.31 -10.04 28.72
CA ASP A 261 10.09 -8.81 28.97
C ASP A 261 11.51 -8.89 28.39
N PRO A 262 11.64 -8.86 27.05
CA PRO A 262 12.85 -9.34 26.39
C PRO A 262 14.05 -8.46 26.70
N ALA A 263 15.22 -9.08 26.93
CA ALA A 263 16.46 -8.34 27.19
C ALA A 263 17.01 -7.65 25.92
N PRO A 264 17.86 -6.61 26.05
CA PRO A 264 18.53 -6.00 24.90
C PRO A 264 19.34 -7.00 24.06
N TYR A 265 19.38 -6.79 22.75
CA TYR A 265 20.10 -7.60 21.74
C TYR A 265 19.65 -9.07 21.62
N THR A 266 18.43 -9.36 22.03
CA THR A 266 17.85 -10.71 21.91
C THR A 266 17.09 -10.91 20.61
N THR A 267 16.60 -12.13 20.40
CA THR A 267 15.81 -12.56 19.26
C THR A 267 14.51 -13.22 19.74
N ILE A 268 13.42 -12.94 19.03
CA ILE A 268 12.08 -13.46 19.35
C ILE A 268 11.53 -14.13 18.10
N TYR A 269 11.03 -15.36 18.27
CA TYR A 269 10.50 -16.15 17.17
C TYR A 269 9.03 -16.54 17.36
N ASP A 270 8.24 -16.43 16.30
CA ASP A 270 6.90 -16.99 16.22
C ASP A 270 6.75 -17.87 14.96
N PRO A 271 6.68 -19.22 15.10
CA PRO A 271 6.59 -20.15 13.98
C PRO A 271 5.23 -20.17 13.28
N THR A 272 4.23 -19.50 13.87
CA THR A 272 2.85 -19.44 13.37
C THR A 272 2.33 -18.02 13.58
N CYS A 273 3.06 -17.04 13.04
CA CYS A 273 2.95 -15.66 13.50
C CYS A 273 1.61 -14.99 13.17
N GLY A 274 0.80 -15.58 12.28
CA GLY A 274 -0.46 -15.00 11.87
C GLY A 274 -0.23 -13.58 11.36
N SER A 275 -0.95 -12.61 11.94
CA SER A 275 -0.81 -11.18 11.64
C SER A 275 0.45 -10.52 12.25
N ALA A 276 1.34 -11.28 12.87
CA ALA A 276 2.51 -10.84 13.65
C ALA A 276 2.19 -9.95 14.87
N ARG A 277 0.92 -9.76 15.23
CA ARG A 277 0.52 -8.94 16.40
C ARG A 277 1.10 -9.47 17.71
N LEU A 278 1.10 -10.79 17.90
CA LEU A 278 1.72 -11.42 19.07
C LEU A 278 3.23 -11.21 19.08
N LEU A 279 3.89 -11.36 17.93
CA LEU A 279 5.34 -11.19 17.75
C LEU A 279 5.84 -9.75 17.97
N ILE A 280 5.03 -8.74 17.61
CA ILE A 280 5.38 -7.30 17.69
C ILE A 280 5.34 -6.79 19.14
N LYS A 281 4.38 -7.26 19.94
CA LYS A 281 4.15 -6.75 21.31
C LYS A 281 5.36 -6.83 22.25
N PRO A 282 6.14 -7.92 22.28
CA PRO A 282 7.37 -7.97 23.10
C PRO A 282 8.36 -6.85 22.78
N ARG A 283 8.49 -6.45 21.50
CA ARG A 283 9.32 -5.30 21.12
C ARG A 283 8.71 -3.97 21.55
N LEU A 284 7.38 -3.84 21.55
CA LEU A 284 6.71 -2.66 22.12
C LEU A 284 6.93 -2.55 23.64
N VAL A 285 6.86 -3.66 24.37
CA VAL A 285 7.21 -3.72 25.80
C VAL A 285 8.67 -3.30 26.02
N PHE A 286 9.59 -3.82 25.19
CA PHE A 286 10.98 -3.39 25.22
C PHE A 286 11.14 -1.88 25.00
N GLU A 287 10.56 -1.32 23.94
CA GLU A 287 10.68 0.12 23.64
C GLU A 287 10.05 0.99 24.73
N ARG A 288 9.01 0.51 25.41
CA ARG A 288 8.43 1.18 26.58
C ARG A 288 9.36 1.14 27.80
N ASN A 289 9.97 -0.01 28.08
CA ASN A 289 10.85 -0.21 29.23
C ASN A 289 12.24 0.41 29.02
N TYR A 290 12.69 0.53 27.76
CA TYR A 290 14.01 1.02 27.36
C TYR A 290 13.93 2.07 26.22
N PRO A 291 13.29 3.23 26.43
CA PRO A 291 12.99 4.22 25.39
C PRO A 291 14.24 4.75 24.66
N ASP A 292 15.37 4.85 25.36
CA ASP A 292 16.64 5.35 24.81
C ASP A 292 17.52 4.25 24.18
N GLN A 293 17.04 3.01 24.13
CA GLN A 293 17.82 1.84 23.68
C GLN A 293 17.21 1.13 22.47
N LYS A 294 16.47 1.85 21.62
CA LYS A 294 15.85 1.29 20.39
C LYS A 294 16.83 0.53 19.50
N SER A 295 18.09 0.96 19.41
CA SER A 295 19.13 0.26 18.65
C SER A 295 19.51 -1.12 19.20
N LYS A 296 19.08 -1.43 20.43
CA LYS A 296 19.26 -2.71 21.11
C LYS A 296 17.97 -3.53 21.17
N ALA A 297 16.93 -3.10 20.46
CA ALA A 297 15.64 -3.78 20.45
C ALA A 297 15.76 -5.23 19.97
N PRO A 298 14.91 -6.14 20.46
CA PRO A 298 14.90 -7.52 19.99
C PRO A 298 14.60 -7.61 18.50
N LYS A 299 15.29 -8.52 17.81
CA LYS A 299 15.01 -8.85 16.40
C LYS A 299 13.85 -9.83 16.33
N LEU A 300 12.89 -9.54 15.45
CA LEU A 300 11.67 -10.32 15.29
C LEU A 300 11.81 -11.30 14.12
N TYR A 301 11.45 -12.55 14.37
CA TYR A 301 11.40 -13.62 13.37
C TYR A 301 10.01 -14.24 13.38
N GLY A 302 9.38 -14.37 12.21
CA GLY A 302 8.03 -14.89 12.10
C GLY A 302 7.85 -15.77 10.87
N GLN A 303 7.12 -16.87 11.01
CA GLN A 303 6.74 -17.72 9.89
C GLN A 303 5.21 -17.86 9.83
N GLU A 304 4.64 -17.76 8.63
CA GLU A 304 3.20 -17.91 8.41
C GLU A 304 2.92 -18.79 7.19
N LEU A 305 1.93 -19.68 7.30
CA LEU A 305 1.53 -20.58 6.23
C LEU A 305 0.67 -19.87 5.17
N ASN A 306 -0.28 -19.03 5.60
CA ASN A 306 -1.27 -18.39 4.74
C ASN A 306 -0.75 -17.10 4.09
N HIS A 307 -0.81 -17.02 2.77
CA HIS A 307 -0.37 -15.84 2.00
C HIS A 307 -1.07 -14.54 2.37
N THR A 308 -2.38 -14.58 2.62
CA THR A 308 -3.15 -13.38 2.98
C THR A 308 -2.77 -12.90 4.39
N THR A 309 -2.68 -13.82 5.34
CA THR A 309 -2.27 -13.50 6.72
C THR A 309 -0.83 -13.01 6.79
N PHE A 310 0.06 -13.60 5.99
CA PHE A 310 1.45 -13.16 5.84
C PHE A 310 1.56 -11.72 5.32
N ALA A 311 0.75 -11.33 4.34
CA ALA A 311 0.72 -9.96 3.85
C ALA A 311 0.33 -8.98 4.97
N ILE A 312 -0.64 -9.35 5.81
CA ILE A 312 -1.04 -8.58 7.01
C ILE A 312 0.11 -8.50 8.02
N ALA A 313 0.84 -9.60 8.25
CA ALA A 313 2.02 -9.62 9.11
C ALA A 313 3.07 -8.58 8.67
N LYS A 314 3.34 -8.53 7.36
CA LYS A 314 4.23 -7.53 6.76
C LYS A 314 3.69 -6.10 6.92
N MET A 315 2.39 -5.87 6.70
CA MET A 315 1.79 -4.55 6.94
C MET A 315 1.99 -4.10 8.38
N ASN A 316 1.75 -4.98 9.35
CA ASN A 316 1.95 -4.65 10.76
C ASN A 316 3.41 -4.31 11.06
N ALA A 317 4.38 -5.09 10.57
CA ALA A 317 5.79 -4.74 10.70
C ALA A 317 6.12 -3.35 10.12
N VAL A 318 5.49 -2.98 8.99
CA VAL A 318 5.65 -1.65 8.38
C VAL A 318 5.00 -0.54 9.22
N ILE A 319 3.77 -0.73 9.70
CA ILE A 319 3.03 0.26 10.51
C ILE A 319 3.79 0.62 11.79
N TYR A 320 4.42 -0.37 12.40
CA TYR A 320 5.24 -0.22 13.60
C TYR A 320 6.69 0.18 13.32
N ASP A 321 7.09 0.31 12.04
CA ASP A 321 8.46 0.63 11.61
C ASP A 321 9.52 -0.38 12.10
N PHE A 322 9.14 -1.65 12.18
CA PHE A 322 10.03 -2.76 12.50
C PHE A 322 10.62 -3.36 11.22
N ARG A 323 11.30 -2.51 10.43
CA ARG A 323 11.89 -2.83 9.11
C ARG A 323 13.03 -3.85 9.14
N ASP A 324 13.51 -4.17 10.33
CA ASP A 324 14.52 -5.20 10.62
C ASP A 324 13.91 -6.56 10.99
N SER A 325 12.58 -6.67 11.04
CA SER A 325 11.88 -7.96 11.20
C SER A 325 12.11 -8.88 10.00
N SER A 326 12.21 -10.18 10.27
CA SER A 326 12.35 -11.24 9.27
C SER A 326 11.08 -12.08 9.28
N LEU A 327 10.24 -11.91 8.26
CA LEU A 327 8.99 -12.64 8.12
C LEU A 327 9.07 -13.51 6.88
N GLU A 328 8.76 -14.79 7.03
CA GLU A 328 8.85 -15.79 5.97
C GLU A 328 7.55 -16.54 5.76
N ILE A 329 7.28 -16.92 4.51
CA ILE A 329 6.07 -17.65 4.14
C ILE A 329 6.35 -19.14 3.89
N GLY A 330 5.58 -20.00 4.56
CA GLY A 330 5.60 -21.43 4.32
C GLY A 330 5.19 -22.26 5.53
N ASP A 331 5.04 -23.56 5.30
CA ASP A 331 4.72 -24.53 6.36
C ASP A 331 5.90 -24.70 7.33
N THR A 332 5.68 -24.42 8.62
CA THR A 332 6.75 -24.50 9.64
C THR A 332 7.24 -25.93 9.91
N PHE A 333 6.46 -26.96 9.60
CA PHE A 333 6.86 -28.35 9.76
C PHE A 333 7.56 -28.89 8.52
N LEU A 334 6.99 -28.67 7.34
CA LEU A 334 7.50 -29.21 6.07
C LEU A 334 8.64 -28.37 5.48
N ASN A 335 8.64 -27.05 5.74
CA ASN A 335 9.59 -26.12 5.16
C ASN A 335 9.94 -24.99 6.15
N PRO A 336 10.60 -25.31 7.27
CA PRO A 336 11.05 -24.30 8.24
C PRO A 336 12.02 -23.32 7.57
N LYS A 337 11.77 -22.03 7.75
CA LYS A 337 12.47 -20.97 7.00
C LYS A 337 13.70 -20.43 7.70
N PHE A 338 13.67 -20.41 9.03
CA PHE A 338 14.80 -19.95 9.85
C PHE A 338 15.72 -21.12 10.17
N VAL A 339 16.58 -21.46 9.20
CA VAL A 339 17.58 -22.52 9.29
C VAL A 339 18.99 -21.96 9.16
N GLU A 340 19.92 -22.46 9.97
CA GLU A 340 21.34 -22.19 9.83
C GLU A 340 22.01 -23.29 8.99
N THR A 341 22.72 -22.87 7.94
CA THR A 341 23.43 -23.78 7.04
C THR A 341 24.38 -24.70 7.82
N GLY A 342 24.14 -26.02 7.72
CA GLY A 342 24.94 -27.04 8.41
C GLY A 342 24.67 -27.19 9.91
N LYS A 343 23.74 -26.42 10.50
CA LYS A 343 23.45 -26.42 11.95
C LYS A 343 21.99 -26.69 12.31
N GLY A 344 21.08 -26.75 11.33
CA GLY A 344 19.68 -27.07 11.56
C GLY A 344 18.83 -25.82 11.82
N LEU A 345 17.78 -25.93 12.63
CA LEU A 345 16.91 -24.80 12.97
C LEU A 345 17.69 -23.71 13.72
N MET A 346 17.46 -22.46 13.34
CA MET A 346 17.98 -21.29 14.06
C MET A 346 17.45 -21.30 15.50
N ARG A 347 18.31 -20.94 16.46
CA ARG A 347 17.91 -20.80 17.87
C ARG A 347 17.60 -19.33 18.17
N HIS A 348 16.56 -19.13 18.97
CA HIS A 348 16.13 -17.81 19.41
C HIS A 348 16.08 -17.76 20.93
N ASP A 349 16.22 -16.56 21.50
CA ASP A 349 16.23 -16.35 22.95
C ASP A 349 14.82 -16.53 23.54
N TYR A 350 13.81 -16.09 22.79
CA TYR A 350 12.40 -16.18 23.16
C TYR A 350 11.57 -16.76 22.02
N ALA A 351 10.49 -17.45 22.38
CA ALA A 351 9.47 -17.89 21.44
C ALA A 351 8.10 -17.48 21.95
N VAL A 352 7.26 -16.98 21.05
CA VAL A 352 5.83 -16.72 21.28
C VAL A 352 5.06 -17.41 20.16
N ALA A 353 3.91 -18.00 20.46
CA ALA A 353 3.08 -18.61 19.44
C ALA A 353 1.65 -18.74 19.96
N ASN A 354 0.71 -18.65 19.03
CA ASN A 354 -0.68 -19.09 19.22
C ASN A 354 -1.06 -19.97 18.02
N PRO A 355 -0.61 -21.24 17.99
CA PRO A 355 -0.84 -22.11 16.85
C PRO A 355 -2.32 -22.53 16.76
N MET A 356 -2.78 -22.78 15.53
CA MET A 356 -4.10 -23.37 15.25
C MET A 356 -4.12 -24.89 15.41
#